data_AF-A0A924V5B3-F1
#
_entry.id   AF-A0A924V5B3-F1
#
_cell.length_a   1.000
_cell.length_b   1.000
_cell.length_c   1.000
_cell.angle_alpha   90.00
_cell.angle_beta   90.00
_cell.angle_gamma   90.00
#
_symmetry.space_group_name_H-M   'P 1'
#
loop_
_entity.id
_entity.type
_entity.pdbx_description
1 polymer ?
#
loop_
_entity_poly.entity_id
_entity_poly.type
_entity_poly.pdbx_seq_one_letter_code
_entity_poly.pdbx_strand_id
1 'polypeptide(L)'
;MGRDRYESETWTIEYPLVEALRRAMYGQTDNYAAQKIAATLFNCGRADAKDSIFLHPWNRVVFCWREQALTALKIGELLRSAGFEQACEAESGLALDKLLNHPIPSRYTKWEILPALFGEHCLDFSVREDTFCPEHDGLFRELSEKAVPRITLGTISQVLDEGEGMVEMQGPFDVAVQLGDGKTADMVLNSGIYEQLSSFWIVRYTFEDREYKFSAEALGTCMDIKAVITNFNKFMQMINHPQRAFQFIADSGGDGGYSNFILANSSTFPEVARELSIPLVEFEGT
;
A
#
# COMPACT_ATOMS: atom_id res chain seq x y z
N MET A 1 1.89 29.12 19.40
CA MET A 1 0.61 28.38 19.42
C MET A 1 0.90 26.94 19.79
N GLY A 2 0.17 26.35 20.73
CA GLY A 2 0.33 24.93 21.09
C GLY A 2 -0.09 24.03 19.93
N ARG A 3 0.64 22.93 19.73
CA ARG A 3 0.45 21.97 18.64
C ARG A 3 -0.99 21.43 18.56
N ASP A 4 -1.63 21.26 19.72
CA ASP A 4 -3.00 20.75 19.83
C ASP A 4 -4.09 21.68 19.25
N ARG A 5 -3.85 23.00 19.22
CA ARG A 5 -4.80 23.95 18.60
C ARG A 5 -4.77 23.90 17.08
N TYR A 6 -3.62 23.62 16.48
CA TYR A 6 -3.46 23.54 15.03
C TYR A 6 -4.31 22.41 14.42
N GLU A 7 -4.46 21.30 15.16
CA GLU A 7 -5.09 20.08 14.69
C GLU A 7 -6.59 19.98 15.00
N SER A 8 -7.12 20.87 15.84
CA SER A 8 -8.50 20.82 16.35
C SER A 8 -9.35 22.04 16.01
N GLU A 9 -8.73 23.18 15.64
CA GLU A 9 -9.46 24.39 15.29
C GLU A 9 -9.79 24.41 13.79
N THR A 10 -11.03 24.77 13.44
CA THR A 10 -11.43 25.06 12.06
C THR A 10 -10.87 26.43 11.68
N TRP A 11 -10.03 26.49 10.65
CA TRP A 11 -9.41 27.76 10.27
C TRP A 11 -10.36 28.56 9.39
N THR A 12 -10.67 29.79 9.80
CA THR A 12 -11.36 30.74 8.93
C THR A 12 -10.44 31.14 7.77
N ILE A 13 -10.67 30.54 6.61
CA ILE A 13 -10.04 30.94 5.35
C ILE A 13 -11.03 31.75 4.49
N GLU A 14 -10.55 32.83 3.89
CA GLU A 14 -11.35 33.68 3.03
C GLU A 14 -11.67 32.99 1.70
N TYR A 15 -12.85 33.29 1.13
CA TYR A 15 -13.32 32.68 -0.12
C TYR A 15 -12.33 32.82 -1.30
N PRO A 16 -11.64 33.96 -1.52
CA PRO A 16 -10.64 34.06 -2.58
C PRO A 16 -9.47 33.06 -2.44
N LEU A 17 -9.05 32.78 -1.21
CA LEU A 17 -7.99 31.80 -0.94
C LEU A 17 -8.48 30.37 -1.21
N VAL A 18 -9.72 30.03 -0.82
CA VAL A 18 -10.35 28.74 -1.14
C VAL A 18 -10.32 28.49 -2.65
N GLU A 19 -10.76 29.47 -3.44
CA GLU A 19 -10.81 29.35 -4.90
C GLU A 19 -9.42 29.26 -5.53
N ALA A 20 -8.44 30.01 -5.01
CA ALA A 20 -7.05 29.90 -5.45
C ALA A 20 -6.47 28.50 -5.16
N LEU A 21 -6.73 27.96 -3.97
CA LEU A 21 -6.31 26.61 -3.58
C LEU A 21 -6.96 25.55 -4.49
N ARG A 22 -8.26 25.64 -4.77
CA ARG A 22 -8.93 24.71 -5.69
C ARG A 22 -8.34 24.73 -7.09
N ARG A 23 -8.08 25.92 -7.64
CA ARG A 23 -7.44 26.05 -8.97
C ARG A 23 -6.05 25.42 -8.97
N ALA A 24 -5.26 25.63 -7.92
CA ALA A 24 -3.95 25.01 -7.79
C ALA A 24 -4.04 23.48 -7.68
N MET A 25 -4.99 22.97 -6.88
CA MET A 25 -5.24 21.54 -6.72
C MET A 25 -5.61 20.86 -8.05
N TYR A 26 -6.55 21.45 -8.82
CA TYR A 26 -6.95 20.91 -10.12
C TYR A 26 -5.84 20.98 -11.17
N GLY A 27 -4.85 21.86 -11.02
CA GLY A 27 -3.67 21.92 -11.88
C GLY A 27 -2.55 20.93 -11.50
N GLN A 28 -2.73 20.15 -10.43
CA GLN A 28 -1.68 19.31 -9.82
C GLN A 28 -2.19 17.86 -9.60
N THR A 29 -3.04 17.37 -10.52
CA THR A 29 -3.68 16.03 -10.42
C THR A 29 -2.67 14.94 -10.07
N ASP A 30 -3.04 14.08 -9.11
CA ASP A 30 -2.32 12.88 -8.68
C ASP A 30 -0.94 13.08 -8.04
N ASN A 31 -0.65 14.27 -7.50
CA ASN A 31 0.57 14.50 -6.75
C ASN A 31 0.35 14.90 -5.28
N TYR A 32 1.45 14.87 -4.52
CA TYR A 32 1.46 15.20 -3.09
C TYR A 32 0.96 16.62 -2.80
N ALA A 33 1.18 17.58 -3.71
CA ALA A 33 0.73 18.95 -3.53
C ALA A 33 -0.81 19.05 -3.57
N ALA A 34 -1.46 18.40 -4.54
CA ALA A 34 -2.92 18.33 -4.60
C ALA A 34 -3.50 17.68 -3.34
N GLN A 35 -2.89 16.59 -2.86
CA GLN A 35 -3.32 15.93 -1.62
C GLN A 35 -3.23 16.84 -0.39
N LYS A 36 -2.16 17.63 -0.27
CA LYS A 36 -2.01 18.60 0.83
C LYS A 36 -3.02 19.73 0.73
N ILE A 37 -3.24 20.26 -0.46
CA ILE A 37 -4.25 21.31 -0.66
C ILE A 37 -5.65 20.79 -0.32
N ALA A 38 -6.01 19.59 -0.79
CA ALA A 38 -7.26 18.93 -0.44
C ALA A 38 -7.40 18.82 1.08
N ALA A 39 -6.42 18.20 1.75
CA ALA A 39 -6.42 18.06 3.21
C ALA A 39 -6.60 19.41 3.94
N THR A 40 -5.95 20.48 3.47
CA THR A 40 -6.15 21.84 4.02
C THR A 40 -7.59 22.33 3.83
N LEU A 41 -8.18 22.18 2.65
CA LEU A 41 -9.56 22.61 2.38
C LEU A 41 -10.57 21.87 3.26
N PHE A 42 -10.38 20.57 3.48
CA PHE A 42 -11.20 19.78 4.40
C PHE A 42 -11.04 20.23 5.86
N ASN A 43 -9.81 20.47 6.33
CA ASN A 43 -9.54 20.95 7.69
C ASN A 43 -10.14 22.34 7.98
N CYS A 44 -10.31 23.17 6.94
CA CYS A 44 -10.94 24.48 7.09
C CYS A 44 -12.48 24.44 6.98
N GLY A 45 -13.10 23.25 6.83
CA GLY A 45 -14.55 23.14 6.61
C GLY A 45 -15.00 23.79 5.29
N ARG A 46 -14.14 23.77 4.27
CA ARG A 46 -14.38 24.37 2.95
C ARG A 46 -14.37 23.36 1.81
N ALA A 47 -14.19 22.07 2.12
CA ALA A 47 -14.20 21.02 1.13
C ALA A 47 -15.58 20.82 0.50
N ASP A 48 -15.57 20.49 -0.78
CA ASP A 48 -16.70 19.97 -1.54
C ASP A 48 -16.52 18.44 -1.70
N ALA A 49 -17.59 17.68 -1.85
CA ALA A 49 -17.54 16.24 -2.07
C ALA A 49 -16.65 15.88 -3.28
N LYS A 50 -16.64 16.74 -4.32
CA LYS A 50 -15.76 16.57 -5.48
C LYS A 50 -14.27 16.71 -5.18
N ASP A 51 -13.91 17.42 -4.09
CA ASP A 51 -12.52 17.63 -3.69
C ASP A 51 -11.93 16.37 -3.02
N SER A 52 -12.80 15.43 -2.59
CA SER A 52 -12.39 14.19 -1.91
C SER A 52 -11.53 13.26 -2.77
N ILE A 53 -11.65 13.33 -4.10
CA ILE A 53 -10.85 12.50 -5.02
C ILE A 53 -9.37 12.85 -4.96
N PHE A 54 -9.02 14.06 -4.53
CA PHE A 54 -7.65 14.53 -4.39
C PHE A 54 -7.04 14.18 -3.04
N LEU A 55 -7.85 13.69 -2.08
CA LEU A 55 -7.31 13.22 -0.81
C LEU A 55 -6.44 11.97 -1.02
N HIS A 56 -5.48 11.80 -0.11
CA HIS A 56 -4.80 10.52 0.01
C HIS A 56 -5.82 9.37 0.16
N PRO A 57 -5.64 8.19 -0.45
CA PRO A 57 -6.63 7.11 -0.41
C PRO A 57 -7.11 6.78 1.01
N TRP A 58 -6.19 6.72 1.97
CA TRP A 58 -6.52 6.48 3.38
C TRP A 58 -7.30 7.63 4.05
N ASN A 59 -7.08 8.89 3.67
CA ASN A 59 -7.92 10.01 4.15
C ASN A 59 -9.33 9.93 3.56
N ARG A 60 -9.41 9.52 2.28
CA ARG A 60 -10.68 9.40 1.56
C ARG A 60 -11.59 8.35 2.20
N VAL A 61 -11.03 7.25 2.71
CA VAL A 61 -11.76 6.21 3.47
C VAL A 61 -12.57 6.83 4.60
N VAL A 62 -11.92 7.60 5.48
CA VAL A 62 -12.58 8.21 6.64
C VAL A 62 -13.64 9.21 6.22
N PHE A 63 -13.38 9.97 5.15
CA PHE A 63 -14.38 10.87 4.57
C PHE A 63 -15.61 10.10 4.06
N CYS A 64 -15.41 9.01 3.31
CA CYS A 64 -16.50 8.16 2.82
C CYS A 64 -17.36 7.61 3.97
N TRP A 65 -16.73 7.13 5.04
CA TRP A 65 -17.46 6.62 6.22
C TRP A 65 -18.34 7.68 6.86
N ARG A 66 -17.86 8.93 6.95
CA ARG A 66 -18.65 10.05 7.49
C ARG A 66 -19.82 10.42 6.61
N GLU A 67 -19.62 10.52 5.30
CA GLU A 67 -20.70 10.81 4.35
C GLU A 67 -21.79 9.73 4.39
N GLN A 68 -21.39 8.48 4.63
CA GLN A 68 -22.29 7.34 4.82
C GLN A 68 -22.86 7.23 6.25
N ALA A 69 -22.50 8.15 7.16
CA ALA A 69 -22.85 8.12 8.57
C ALA A 69 -22.53 6.78 9.27
N LEU A 70 -21.43 6.13 8.87
CA LEU A 70 -20.95 4.92 9.53
C LEU A 70 -20.42 5.24 10.93
N THR A 71 -20.70 4.33 11.86
CA THR A 71 -20.16 4.34 13.23
C THR A 71 -19.02 3.34 13.36
N ALA A 72 -18.15 3.50 14.36
CA ALA A 72 -17.13 2.49 14.67
C ALA A 72 -17.74 1.09 14.88
N LEU A 73 -18.93 1.03 15.51
CA LEU A 73 -19.68 -0.21 15.68
C LEU A 73 -20.03 -0.86 14.33
N LYS A 74 -20.56 -0.09 13.38
CA LYS A 74 -20.95 -0.61 12.06
C LYS A 74 -19.72 -1.05 11.25
N ILE A 75 -18.62 -0.30 11.32
CA ILE A 75 -17.34 -0.69 10.70
C ILE A 75 -16.86 -2.02 11.28
N GLY A 76 -16.90 -2.18 12.61
CA GLY A 76 -16.54 -3.42 13.28
C GLY A 76 -17.45 -4.60 12.92
N GLU A 77 -18.75 -4.40 12.76
CA GLU A 77 -19.67 -5.44 12.28
C GLU A 77 -19.30 -5.94 10.88
N LEU A 78 -18.97 -5.02 9.96
CA LEU A 78 -18.56 -5.36 8.61
C LEU A 78 -17.24 -6.13 8.61
N LEU A 79 -16.25 -5.69 9.38
CA LEU A 79 -14.97 -6.40 9.51
C LEU A 79 -15.13 -7.78 10.15
N ARG A 80 -15.98 -7.92 11.18
CA ARG A 80 -16.30 -9.22 11.79
C ARG A 80 -16.95 -10.17 10.78
N SER A 81 -17.79 -9.66 9.88
CA SER A 81 -18.36 -10.48 8.79
C SER A 81 -17.30 -11.00 7.79
N ALA A 82 -16.15 -10.34 7.71
CA ALA A 82 -14.99 -10.79 6.94
C ALA A 82 -14.02 -11.70 7.72
N GLY A 83 -14.33 -12.03 8.97
CA GLY A 83 -13.54 -12.93 9.82
C GLY A 83 -12.55 -12.25 10.77
N PHE A 84 -12.62 -10.92 10.92
CA PHE A 84 -11.83 -10.19 11.92
C PHE A 84 -12.61 -10.10 13.24
N GLU A 85 -12.64 -11.18 14.03
CA GLU A 85 -13.47 -11.31 15.22
C GLU A 85 -13.23 -10.21 16.27
N GLN A 86 -11.98 -9.77 16.42
CA GLN A 86 -11.55 -8.72 17.37
C GLN A 86 -11.57 -7.31 16.76
N ALA A 87 -12.14 -7.14 15.56
CA ALA A 87 -12.20 -5.82 14.93
C ALA A 87 -13.04 -4.86 15.78
N CYS A 88 -12.47 -3.67 16.02
CA CYS A 88 -13.10 -2.57 16.75
C CYS A 88 -13.46 -2.90 18.22
N GLU A 89 -12.65 -3.70 18.91
CA GLU A 89 -12.66 -3.79 20.37
C GLU A 89 -12.40 -2.41 21.03
N ALA A 90 -12.56 -2.30 22.36
CA ALA A 90 -12.69 -1.02 23.06
C ALA A 90 -11.67 0.06 22.65
N GLU A 91 -10.38 -0.27 22.55
CA GLU A 91 -9.34 0.71 22.15
C GLU A 91 -9.43 1.08 20.67
N SER A 92 -9.58 0.09 19.78
CA SER A 92 -9.75 0.29 18.34
C SER A 92 -11.03 1.06 17.99
N GLY A 93 -12.13 0.78 18.69
CA GLY A 93 -13.40 1.50 18.55
C GLY A 93 -13.26 2.98 18.93
N LEU A 94 -12.59 3.28 20.04
CA LEU A 94 -12.29 4.66 20.45
C LEU A 94 -11.39 5.37 19.43
N ALA A 95 -10.40 4.68 18.86
CA ALA A 95 -9.55 5.22 17.82
C ALA A 95 -10.34 5.55 16.55
N LEU A 96 -11.25 4.67 16.11
CA LEU A 96 -12.13 4.91 14.97
C LEU A 96 -13.12 6.06 15.23
N ASP A 97 -13.73 6.13 16.42
CA ASP A 97 -14.61 7.25 16.77
C ASP A 97 -13.85 8.59 16.76
N LYS A 98 -12.61 8.60 17.23
CA LYS A 98 -11.74 9.78 17.14
C LYS A 98 -11.49 10.17 15.67
N LEU A 99 -11.17 9.20 14.81
CA LEU A 99 -10.97 9.43 13.37
C LEU A 99 -12.24 9.96 12.69
N LEU A 100 -13.41 9.39 12.99
CA LEU A 100 -14.69 9.84 12.43
C LEU A 100 -15.04 11.28 12.86
N ASN A 101 -14.66 11.69 14.08
CA ASN A 101 -14.88 13.06 14.56
C ASN A 101 -13.82 14.05 14.04
N HIS A 102 -12.60 13.59 13.78
CA HIS A 102 -11.45 14.42 13.33
C HIS A 102 -10.70 13.74 12.16
N PRO A 103 -11.25 13.78 10.94
CA PRO A 103 -10.88 12.86 9.86
C PRO A 103 -9.54 13.13 9.18
N ILE A 104 -8.89 14.25 9.45
CA ILE A 104 -7.62 14.60 8.82
C ILE A 104 -6.65 15.12 9.88
N PRO A 105 -6.05 14.21 10.68
CA PRO A 105 -4.87 14.55 11.46
C PRO A 105 -3.80 15.13 10.51
N SER A 106 -3.04 16.10 11.02
CA SER A 106 -2.04 16.82 10.23
C SER A 106 -0.92 15.92 9.67
N ARG A 107 -0.86 14.64 10.09
CA ARG A 107 0.18 13.66 9.75
C ARG A 107 -0.38 12.23 9.60
N TYR A 108 -0.02 11.61 8.47
CA TYR A 108 -0.01 10.19 8.13
C TYR A 108 -1.13 9.29 8.72
N THR A 109 -2.29 9.33 8.09
CA THR A 109 -3.50 8.63 8.52
C THR A 109 -3.46 7.11 8.38
N LYS A 110 -2.69 6.52 7.46
CA LYS A 110 -2.65 5.05 7.34
C LYS A 110 -2.19 4.39 8.64
N TRP A 111 -1.22 4.99 9.34
CA TRP A 111 -0.63 4.43 10.56
C TRP A 111 -1.57 4.48 11.77
N GLU A 112 -2.61 5.31 11.73
CA GLU A 112 -3.66 5.33 12.74
C GLU A 112 -4.85 4.46 12.32
N ILE A 113 -5.20 4.48 11.03
CA ILE A 113 -6.35 3.74 10.48
C ILE A 113 -6.09 2.23 10.47
N LEU A 114 -4.93 1.78 9.98
CA LEU A 114 -4.63 0.36 9.83
C LEU A 114 -4.65 -0.39 11.17
N PRO A 115 -3.97 0.08 12.24
CA PRO A 115 -4.07 -0.58 13.55
C PRO A 115 -5.48 -0.51 14.13
N ALA A 116 -6.22 0.58 13.92
CA ALA A 116 -7.59 0.71 14.40
C ALA A 116 -8.55 -0.29 13.72
N LEU A 117 -8.33 -0.61 12.44
CA LEU A 117 -9.14 -1.57 11.70
C LEU A 117 -8.74 -3.02 11.97
N PHE A 118 -7.44 -3.31 11.89
CA PHE A 118 -6.94 -4.68 11.75
C PHE A 118 -6.03 -5.12 12.90
N GLY A 119 -5.56 -4.19 13.74
CA GLY A 119 -4.64 -4.49 14.85
C GLY A 119 -3.46 -5.35 14.41
N GLU A 120 -3.24 -6.45 15.11
CA GLU A 120 -2.14 -7.40 14.86
C GLU A 120 -2.31 -8.22 13.57
N HIS A 121 -3.48 -8.19 12.92
CA HIS A 121 -3.70 -8.87 11.64
C HIS A 121 -3.11 -8.09 10.46
N CYS A 122 -2.74 -6.82 10.65
CA CYS A 122 -1.99 -6.07 9.65
C CYS A 122 -0.51 -6.44 9.73
N LEU A 123 0.04 -6.94 8.63
CA LEU A 123 1.47 -7.15 8.44
C LEU A 123 2.07 -5.90 7.82
N ASP A 124 3.12 -5.35 8.43
CA ASP A 124 3.97 -4.31 7.85
C ASP A 124 5.30 -4.95 7.48
N PHE A 125 5.70 -4.85 6.20
CA PHE A 125 6.85 -5.58 5.68
C PHE A 125 7.72 -4.69 4.78
N SER A 126 9.04 -4.81 4.92
CA SER A 126 10.03 -4.13 4.09
C SER A 126 10.04 -4.74 2.69
N VAL A 127 9.63 -3.97 1.69
CA VAL A 127 9.57 -4.41 0.28
C VAL A 127 10.72 -3.84 -0.54
N ARG A 128 11.63 -3.11 0.09
CA ARG A 128 12.82 -2.55 -0.51
C ARG A 128 14.02 -2.79 0.38
N GLU A 129 15.09 -3.33 -0.18
CA GLU A 129 16.32 -3.62 0.54
C GLU A 129 17.52 -2.94 -0.12
N ASP A 130 18.38 -2.32 0.69
CA ASP A 130 19.60 -1.66 0.23
C ASP A 130 20.65 -2.67 -0.30
N THR A 131 20.47 -3.95 0.03
CA THR A 131 21.38 -5.04 -0.30
C THR A 131 21.13 -5.70 -1.65
N PHE A 132 20.16 -5.20 -2.45
CA PHE A 132 19.74 -5.81 -3.72
C PHE A 132 19.27 -7.27 -3.59
N CYS A 133 18.88 -7.69 -2.38
CA CYS A 133 18.34 -9.01 -2.08
C CYS A 133 17.02 -8.88 -1.32
N PRO A 134 15.94 -8.39 -1.95
CA PRO A 134 14.63 -8.31 -1.31
C PRO A 134 14.18 -9.69 -0.82
N GLU A 135 13.63 -9.78 0.39
CA GLU A 135 13.28 -11.04 1.05
C GLU A 135 11.88 -11.56 0.62
N HIS A 136 11.74 -11.99 -0.64
CA HIS A 136 10.50 -12.62 -1.14
C HIS A 136 10.11 -13.84 -0.30
N ASP A 137 11.09 -14.65 0.11
CA ASP A 137 10.89 -15.80 1.00
C ASP A 137 10.47 -15.36 2.41
N GLY A 138 11.01 -14.24 2.91
CA GLY A 138 10.65 -13.59 4.16
C GLY A 138 9.18 -13.17 4.18
N LEU A 139 8.70 -12.43 3.18
CA LEU A 139 7.30 -12.03 3.10
C LEU A 139 6.36 -13.24 3.01
N PHE A 140 6.72 -14.24 2.20
CA PHE A 140 5.93 -15.47 2.07
C PHE A 140 5.84 -16.25 3.39
N ARG A 141 6.94 -16.29 4.16
CA ARG A 141 7.00 -16.88 5.50
C ARG A 141 6.06 -16.14 6.46
N GLU A 142 6.19 -14.83 6.58
CA GLU A 142 5.36 -13.99 7.46
C GLU A 142 3.86 -14.13 7.15
N LEU A 143 3.49 -14.14 5.86
CA LEU A 143 2.10 -14.38 5.46
C LEU A 143 1.63 -15.79 5.86
N SER A 144 2.47 -16.81 5.78
CA SER A 144 2.09 -18.16 6.22
C SER A 144 1.89 -18.21 7.74
N GLU A 145 2.73 -17.51 8.49
CA GLU A 145 2.67 -17.46 9.96
C GLU A 145 1.48 -16.66 10.49
N LYS A 146 1.05 -15.63 9.74
CA LYS A 146 -0.12 -14.81 10.05
C LYS A 146 -1.45 -15.47 9.69
N ALA A 147 -1.45 -16.57 8.95
CA ALA A 147 -2.68 -17.29 8.59
C ALA A 147 -3.41 -17.79 9.85
N VAL A 148 -4.73 -17.96 9.74
CA VAL A 148 -5.59 -18.48 10.80
C VAL A 148 -6.44 -19.62 10.23
N PRO A 149 -6.18 -20.89 10.63
CA PRO A 149 -5.09 -21.33 11.50
C PRO A 149 -3.69 -21.10 10.90
N ARG A 150 -2.68 -20.95 11.77
CA ARG A 150 -1.29 -20.71 11.36
C ARG A 150 -0.78 -21.85 10.47
N ILE A 151 -0.08 -21.47 9.40
CA ILE A 151 0.58 -22.42 8.49
C ILE A 151 2.07 -22.44 8.80
N THR A 152 2.59 -23.62 9.15
CA THR A 152 4.01 -23.82 9.39
C THR A 152 4.64 -24.45 8.15
N LEU A 153 5.53 -23.69 7.49
CA LEU A 153 6.39 -24.21 6.43
C LEU A 153 7.59 -24.93 7.06
N GLY A 154 8.08 -26.00 6.45
CA GLY A 154 9.23 -26.75 6.95
C GLY A 154 10.55 -26.00 6.72
N THR A 155 10.94 -25.90 5.46
CA THR A 155 12.05 -25.07 4.97
C THR A 155 11.48 -24.00 4.06
N ILE A 156 12.08 -22.81 4.04
CA ILE A 156 11.79 -21.77 3.07
C ILE A 156 13.05 -20.94 2.84
N SER A 157 13.45 -20.79 1.58
CA SER A 157 14.62 -20.03 1.18
C SER A 157 14.44 -19.47 -0.23
N GLN A 158 15.21 -18.44 -0.57
CA GLN A 158 15.37 -17.96 -1.93
C GLN A 158 16.81 -18.07 -2.42
N VAL A 159 16.95 -18.28 -3.73
CA VAL A 159 18.23 -18.22 -4.43
C VAL A 159 18.06 -17.40 -5.70
N LEU A 160 19.06 -16.60 -6.05
CA LEU A 160 19.09 -15.90 -7.33
C LEU A 160 19.46 -16.91 -8.42
N ASP A 161 18.59 -17.08 -9.40
CA ASP A 161 18.88 -17.79 -10.65
C ASP A 161 19.34 -16.75 -11.67
N GLU A 162 20.64 -16.50 -11.66
CA GLU A 162 21.34 -15.79 -12.72
C GLU A 162 21.34 -16.74 -13.93
N GLY A 163 20.37 -16.60 -14.84
CA GLY A 163 20.36 -17.35 -16.09
C GLY A 163 21.70 -17.23 -16.86
N GLU A 164 21.86 -17.93 -17.98
CA GLU A 164 23.07 -17.77 -18.80
C GLU A 164 23.22 -16.33 -19.32
N GLY A 165 24.08 -15.55 -18.67
CA GLY A 165 24.71 -14.36 -19.24
C GLY A 165 24.09 -13.01 -18.84
N MET A 166 24.84 -12.23 -18.07
CA MET A 166 24.89 -10.79 -18.33
C MET A 166 25.37 -10.61 -19.78
N VAL A 167 24.53 -10.09 -20.67
CA VAL A 167 25.01 -9.66 -21.99
C VAL A 167 25.45 -8.21 -21.86
N GLU A 168 26.76 -7.99 -21.96
CA GLU A 168 27.29 -6.64 -22.10
C GLU A 168 26.81 -6.10 -23.46
N MET A 169 25.84 -5.17 -23.44
CA MET A 169 25.55 -4.40 -24.64
C MET A 169 26.65 -3.35 -24.81
N GLN A 170 27.60 -3.65 -25.69
CA GLN A 170 28.52 -2.65 -26.18
C GLN A 170 27.82 -1.79 -27.24
N GLY A 171 27.32 -0.63 -26.84
CA GLY A 171 26.78 0.35 -27.77
C GLY A 171 26.50 1.71 -27.10
N PRO A 172 26.77 2.83 -27.80
CA PRO A 172 26.29 4.13 -27.36
C PRO A 172 24.75 4.15 -27.35
N PHE A 173 24.15 4.74 -26.33
CA PHE A 173 22.71 4.98 -26.28
C PHE A 173 22.43 6.46 -26.01
N ASP A 174 21.39 6.95 -26.67
CA ASP A 174 20.97 8.34 -26.62
C ASP A 174 20.04 8.57 -25.42
N VAL A 175 20.46 9.44 -24.50
CA VAL A 175 19.64 9.89 -23.38
C VAL A 175 19.29 11.36 -23.57
N ALA A 176 18.00 11.64 -23.61
CA ALA A 176 17.47 13.00 -23.65
C ALA A 176 17.31 13.53 -22.22
N VAL A 177 18.13 14.50 -21.83
CA VAL A 177 18.05 15.16 -20.51
C VAL A 177 17.37 16.51 -20.66
N GLN A 178 16.33 16.74 -19.87
CA GLN A 178 15.64 18.03 -19.83
C GLN A 178 16.39 19.00 -18.90
N LEU A 179 16.87 20.11 -19.46
CA LEU A 179 17.57 21.16 -18.74
C LEU A 179 16.59 22.09 -18.04
N GLY A 180 17.06 22.78 -17.00
CA GLY A 180 16.24 23.70 -16.19
C GLY A 180 15.67 24.92 -16.93
N ASP A 181 16.08 25.16 -18.18
CA ASP A 181 15.50 26.18 -19.08
C ASP A 181 14.39 25.61 -19.99
N GLY A 182 14.01 24.34 -19.81
CA GLY A 182 12.98 23.64 -20.57
C GLY A 182 13.45 23.06 -21.91
N LYS A 183 14.74 23.19 -22.27
CA LYS A 183 15.31 22.55 -23.46
C LYS A 183 15.76 21.13 -23.17
N THR A 184 15.78 20.31 -24.21
CA THR A 184 16.30 18.94 -24.14
C THR A 184 17.72 18.91 -24.71
N ALA A 185 18.64 18.28 -24.00
CA ALA A 185 19.98 17.98 -24.49
C ALA A 185 20.11 16.47 -24.72
N ASP A 186 20.49 16.08 -25.93
CA ASP A 186 20.79 14.68 -26.25
C ASP A 186 22.23 14.38 -25.82
N MET A 187 22.39 13.40 -24.92
CA MET A 187 23.68 12.90 -24.48
C MET A 187 23.85 11.46 -24.92
N VAL A 188 25.00 11.18 -25.54
CA VAL A 188 25.44 9.81 -25.80
C VAL A 188 26.25 9.34 -24.59
N LEU A 189 25.73 8.38 -23.83
CA LEU A 189 26.47 7.78 -22.73
C LEU A 189 27.24 6.54 -23.23
N ASN A 190 28.56 6.58 -23.09
CA ASN A 190 29.44 5.41 -23.30
C ASN A 190 29.62 4.67 -21.97
N SER A 191 28.54 4.15 -21.40
CA SER A 191 28.58 3.22 -20.27
C SER A 191 28.08 1.87 -20.75
N GLY A 192 28.75 0.77 -20.39
CA GLY A 192 28.19 -0.56 -20.62
C GLY A 192 26.84 -0.66 -19.90
N ILE A 193 25.75 -0.76 -20.66
CA ILE A 193 24.47 -1.22 -20.10
C ILE A 193 24.56 -2.74 -20.15
N TYR A 194 24.45 -3.35 -18.97
CA TYR A 194 24.16 -4.78 -18.90
C TYR A 194 22.67 -4.93 -19.20
N GLU A 195 22.34 -5.51 -20.34
CA GLU A 195 20.96 -5.95 -20.56
C GLU A 195 20.80 -7.24 -19.76
N GLN A 196 20.12 -7.13 -18.62
CA GLN A 196 19.87 -8.25 -17.75
C GLN A 196 18.92 -9.21 -18.47
N LEU A 197 19.45 -10.32 -19.00
CA LEU A 197 18.63 -11.46 -19.37
C LEU A 197 17.94 -11.93 -18.08
N SER A 198 16.63 -11.69 -18.02
CA SER A 198 15.68 -11.94 -16.93
C SER A 198 16.23 -12.81 -15.79
N SER A 199 16.89 -12.18 -14.80
CA SER A 199 17.26 -12.89 -13.57
C SER A 199 16.02 -13.03 -12.70
N PHE A 200 15.85 -14.19 -12.08
CA PHE A 200 14.71 -14.46 -11.23
C PHE A 200 15.18 -14.92 -9.85
N TRP A 201 14.48 -14.49 -8.81
CA TRP A 201 14.54 -15.12 -7.52
C TRP A 201 13.71 -16.41 -7.56
N ILE A 202 14.31 -17.53 -7.18
CA ILE A 202 13.62 -18.80 -7.00
C ILE A 202 13.39 -19.02 -5.51
N VAL A 203 12.15 -18.86 -5.08
CA VAL A 203 11.72 -19.15 -3.71
C VAL A 203 11.31 -20.62 -3.64
N ARG A 204 11.91 -21.38 -2.73
CA ARG A 204 11.63 -22.80 -2.49
C ARG A 204 11.14 -22.98 -1.07
N TYR A 205 10.12 -23.81 -0.87
CA TYR A 205 9.61 -24.09 0.45
C TYR A 205 9.03 -25.50 0.55
N THR A 206 8.91 -26.02 1.77
CA THR A 206 8.29 -27.33 2.04
C THR A 206 7.04 -27.21 2.89
N PHE A 207 6.02 -27.99 2.54
CA PHE A 207 4.77 -28.11 3.29
C PHE A 207 4.27 -29.55 3.17
N GLU A 208 3.97 -30.19 4.30
CA GLU A 208 3.56 -31.62 4.37
C GLU A 208 4.49 -32.55 3.57
N ASP A 209 5.80 -32.43 3.80
CA ASP A 209 6.87 -33.22 3.14
C ASP A 209 6.94 -33.09 1.61
N ARG A 210 6.26 -32.08 1.03
CA ARG A 210 6.33 -31.76 -0.40
C ARG A 210 7.07 -30.45 -0.63
N GLU A 211 7.93 -30.44 -1.64
CA GLU A 211 8.63 -29.23 -2.09
C GLU A 211 7.78 -28.45 -3.09
N TYR A 212 7.72 -27.14 -2.88
CA TYR A 212 7.08 -26.17 -3.75
C TYR A 212 8.10 -25.09 -4.10
N LYS A 213 7.86 -24.43 -5.25
CA LYS A 213 8.68 -23.31 -5.67
C LYS A 213 7.90 -22.33 -6.52
N PHE A 214 8.33 -21.07 -6.50
CA PHE A 214 7.91 -20.07 -7.46
C PHE A 214 9.07 -19.15 -7.84
N SER A 215 8.91 -18.46 -8.96
CA SER A 215 9.86 -17.48 -9.47
C SER A 215 9.30 -16.06 -9.27
N ALA A 216 10.19 -15.11 -9.00
CA ALA A 216 9.88 -13.70 -8.88
C ALA A 216 10.94 -12.87 -9.64
N GLU A 217 10.56 -11.77 -10.26
CA GLU A 217 11.50 -10.95 -11.04
C GLU A 217 12.55 -10.28 -10.14
N ALA A 218 13.80 -10.21 -10.59
CA ALA A 218 14.87 -9.50 -9.90
C ALA A 218 14.83 -8.00 -10.22
N LEU A 219 13.97 -7.25 -9.50
CA LEU A 219 13.77 -5.80 -9.71
C LEU A 219 14.77 -4.92 -8.94
N GLY A 220 16.04 -5.36 -8.87
CA GLY A 220 17.10 -4.68 -8.13
C GLY A 220 16.84 -4.67 -6.61
N THR A 221 16.70 -3.48 -6.04
CA THR A 221 16.42 -3.30 -4.59
C THR A 221 14.96 -3.56 -4.22
N CYS A 222 14.06 -3.69 -5.20
CA CYS A 222 12.62 -3.79 -4.97
C CYS A 222 12.15 -5.24 -5.03
N MET A 223 11.26 -5.62 -4.12
CA MET A 223 10.57 -6.90 -4.15
C MET A 223 9.54 -6.93 -5.29
N ASP A 224 9.47 -8.05 -6.01
CA ASP A 224 8.32 -8.40 -6.85
C ASP A 224 7.18 -8.93 -5.97
N ILE A 225 6.48 -7.99 -5.33
CA ILE A 225 5.36 -8.25 -4.43
C ILE A 225 4.24 -9.01 -5.15
N LYS A 226 3.99 -8.69 -6.43
CA LYS A 226 2.95 -9.34 -7.24
C LYS A 226 3.21 -10.85 -7.34
N ALA A 227 4.46 -11.27 -7.60
CA ALA A 227 4.82 -12.68 -7.62
C ALA A 227 4.60 -13.35 -6.24
N VAL A 228 4.99 -12.70 -5.14
CA VAL A 228 4.80 -13.28 -3.79
C VAL A 228 3.32 -13.47 -3.47
N ILE A 229 2.50 -12.42 -3.62
CA ILE A 229 1.06 -12.46 -3.30
C ILE A 229 0.33 -13.45 -4.19
N THR A 230 0.62 -13.47 -5.49
CA THR A 230 -0.02 -14.39 -6.44
C THR A 230 0.29 -15.84 -6.09
N ASN A 231 1.56 -16.17 -5.82
CA ASN A 231 1.96 -17.54 -5.50
C ASN A 231 1.49 -17.96 -4.10
N PHE A 232 1.48 -17.05 -3.12
CA PHE A 232 0.90 -17.30 -1.81
C PHE A 232 -0.59 -17.63 -1.93
N ASN A 233 -1.35 -16.83 -2.68
CA ASN A 233 -2.78 -17.05 -2.89
C ASN A 233 -3.08 -18.37 -3.62
N LYS A 234 -2.26 -18.75 -4.62
CA LYS A 234 -2.33 -20.07 -5.26
C LYS A 234 -2.05 -21.21 -4.29
N PHE A 235 -1.03 -21.06 -3.44
CA PHE A 235 -0.70 -22.03 -2.40
C PHE A 235 -1.87 -22.22 -1.42
N MET A 236 -2.44 -21.11 -0.91
CA MET A 236 -3.61 -21.13 -0.02
C MET A 236 -4.82 -21.81 -0.66
N GLN A 237 -5.05 -21.57 -1.95
CA GLN A 237 -6.11 -22.25 -2.70
C GLN A 237 -5.88 -23.77 -2.81
N MET A 238 -4.65 -24.18 -3.11
CA MET A 238 -4.28 -25.59 -3.28
C MET A 238 -4.47 -26.39 -2.00
N ILE A 239 -4.20 -25.80 -0.82
CA ILE A 239 -4.43 -26.44 0.48
C ILE A 239 -5.87 -26.23 1.00
N ASN A 240 -6.76 -25.67 0.17
CA ASN A 240 -8.14 -25.35 0.49
C ASN A 240 -8.30 -24.44 1.73
N HIS A 241 -7.34 -23.53 1.95
CA HIS A 241 -7.43 -22.52 2.98
C HIS A 241 -8.30 -21.35 2.49
N PRO A 242 -9.24 -20.79 3.29
CA PRO A 242 -10.15 -19.74 2.83
C PRO A 242 -9.51 -18.35 2.69
N GLN A 243 -8.46 -18.08 3.47
CA GLN A 243 -7.79 -16.78 3.49
C GLN A 243 -6.91 -16.54 2.24
N ARG A 244 -6.85 -15.29 1.81
CA ARG A 244 -5.92 -14.77 0.80
C ARG A 244 -5.21 -13.53 1.33
N ALA A 245 -4.01 -13.29 0.81
CA ALA A 245 -3.26 -12.08 1.06
C ALA A 245 -3.78 -10.94 0.18
N PHE A 246 -4.00 -9.79 0.82
CA PHE A 246 -4.35 -8.53 0.19
C PHE A 246 -3.31 -7.49 0.55
N GLN A 247 -2.90 -6.69 -0.43
CA GLN A 247 -2.00 -5.55 -0.24
C GLN A 247 -2.81 -4.26 -0.22
N PHE A 248 -2.48 -3.35 0.68
CA PHE A 248 -3.04 -1.99 0.67
C PHE A 248 -2.24 -1.04 -0.23
N ILE A 249 -2.91 -0.04 -0.79
CA ILE A 249 -2.23 1.04 -1.52
C ILE A 249 -1.25 1.74 -0.58
N ALA A 250 0.01 1.88 -1.04
CA ALA A 250 1.08 2.52 -0.30
C ALA A 250 0.84 4.04 -0.14
N ASP A 251 1.48 4.63 0.86
CA ASP A 251 1.50 6.08 1.02
C ASP A 251 2.33 6.71 -0.10
N SER A 252 1.76 7.63 -0.87
CA SER A 252 2.45 8.33 -1.97
C SER A 252 3.60 9.26 -1.52
N GLY A 253 3.86 9.34 -0.22
CA GLY A 253 4.93 10.15 0.38
C GLY A 253 6.04 9.36 1.09
N GLY A 254 5.97 8.02 1.10
CA GLY A 254 7.05 7.18 1.59
C GLY A 254 8.11 6.94 0.52
N ASP A 255 9.31 6.54 0.93
CA ASP A 255 10.42 6.07 0.08
C ASP A 255 10.10 4.75 -0.67
N GLY A 256 8.87 4.24 -0.55
CA GLY A 256 8.43 2.96 -1.07
C GLY A 256 9.02 1.77 -0.31
N GLY A 257 9.63 1.99 0.86
CA GLY A 257 10.35 0.95 1.59
C GLY A 257 9.44 -0.10 2.23
N TYR A 258 8.25 0.29 2.67
CA TYR A 258 7.32 -0.58 3.42
C TYR A 258 5.96 -0.70 2.75
N SER A 259 5.39 -1.89 2.84
CA SER A 259 4.03 -2.20 2.38
C SER A 259 3.23 -2.91 3.48
N ASN A 260 1.91 -2.71 3.46
CA ASN A 260 1.00 -3.30 4.42
C ASN A 260 0.12 -4.36 3.77
N PHE A 261 -0.06 -5.48 4.48
CA PHE A 261 -0.79 -6.65 4.03
C PHE A 261 -1.73 -7.16 5.11
N ILE A 262 -2.76 -7.88 4.69
CA ILE A 262 -3.65 -8.63 5.58
C ILE A 262 -3.99 -9.98 4.96
N LEU A 263 -4.39 -10.91 5.81
CA LEU A 263 -4.99 -12.18 5.41
C LEU A 263 -6.46 -12.17 5.77
N ALA A 264 -7.31 -12.31 4.76
CA ALA A 264 -8.75 -12.25 4.95
C ALA A 264 -9.45 -13.27 4.07
N ASN A 265 -10.69 -13.62 4.40
CA ASN A 265 -11.46 -14.56 3.60
C ASN A 265 -11.72 -13.97 2.20
N SER A 266 -11.30 -14.71 1.16
CA SER A 266 -11.40 -14.27 -0.23
C SER A 266 -12.82 -14.03 -0.73
N SER A 267 -13.83 -14.70 -0.18
CA SER A 267 -15.20 -14.56 -0.63
C SER A 267 -15.94 -13.37 -0.01
N THR A 268 -15.53 -12.91 1.17
CA THR A 268 -16.25 -11.86 1.92
C THR A 268 -15.48 -10.56 2.02
N PHE A 269 -14.16 -10.63 2.17
CA PHE A 269 -13.36 -9.42 2.40
C PHE A 269 -13.37 -8.42 1.24
N PRO A 270 -13.31 -8.80 -0.05
CA PRO A 270 -13.37 -7.83 -1.14
C PRO A 270 -14.66 -6.98 -1.15
N GLU A 271 -15.79 -7.57 -0.72
CA GLU A 271 -17.05 -6.85 -0.62
C GLU A 271 -17.03 -5.86 0.55
N VAL A 272 -16.54 -6.30 1.71
CA VAL A 272 -16.37 -5.44 2.90
C VAL A 272 -15.37 -4.31 2.62
N ALA A 273 -14.26 -4.60 1.94
CA ALA A 273 -13.29 -3.60 1.52
C ALA A 273 -13.92 -2.55 0.60
N ARG A 274 -14.78 -2.97 -0.34
CA ARG A 274 -15.52 -2.05 -1.21
C ARG A 274 -16.51 -1.19 -0.42
N GLU A 275 -17.30 -1.79 0.46
CA GLU A 275 -18.27 -1.07 1.30
C GLU A 275 -17.57 -0.03 2.20
N LEU A 276 -16.46 -0.43 2.82
CA LEU A 276 -15.62 0.44 3.64
C LEU A 276 -14.67 1.32 2.82
N SER A 277 -14.71 1.28 1.48
CA SER A 277 -13.80 2.03 0.60
C SER A 277 -12.30 1.81 0.90
N ILE A 278 -11.92 0.67 1.48
CA ILE A 278 -10.54 0.33 1.85
C ILE A 278 -9.69 0.24 0.58
N PRO A 279 -8.57 0.97 0.48
CA PRO A 279 -7.76 1.03 -0.73
C PRO A 279 -6.86 -0.19 -0.85
N LEU A 280 -7.30 -1.17 -1.65
CA LEU A 280 -6.53 -2.36 -2.00
C LEU A 280 -5.76 -2.16 -3.31
N VAL A 281 -4.60 -2.80 -3.43
CA VAL A 281 -3.91 -2.96 -4.72
C VAL A 281 -4.62 -4.04 -5.53
N GLU A 282 -4.95 -3.73 -6.78
CA GLU A 282 -5.53 -4.69 -7.69
C GLU A 282 -4.43 -5.55 -8.31
N PHE A 283 -4.51 -6.86 -8.11
CA PHE A 283 -3.70 -7.83 -8.82
C PHE A 283 -4.57 -8.59 -9.80
N GLU A 284 -4.21 -8.58 -11.07
CA GLU A 284 -4.88 -9.42 -12.07
C GLU A 284 -4.77 -10.90 -11.66
N GLY A 285 -5.91 -11.55 -11.41
CA GLY A 285 -5.98 -13.00 -11.15
C GLY A 285 -6.14 -13.43 -9.69
N THR A 286 -6.50 -12.53 -8.77
CA THR A 286 -7.02 -12.88 -7.42
C THR A 286 -8.52 -13.13 -7.41
#